data_AF-A0A9E2AEE0-F1
#
_entry.id   AF-A0A9E2AEE0-F1
#
_cell.length_a   1.000
_cell.length_b   1.000
_cell.length_c   1.000
_cell.angle_alpha   90.00
_cell.angle_beta   90.00
_cell.angle_gamma   90.00
#
_symmetry.space_group_name_H-M   'P 1'
#
loop_
_entity.id
_entity.type
_entity.pdbx_description
1 polymer ?
#
loop_
_entity_poly.entity_id
_entity_poly.type
_entity_poly.pdbx_seq_one_letter_code
_entity_poly.pdbx_strand_id
1 'polypeptide(L)'
;MRYWLLIIFIYSYPSISAQSNWEPLITDDQLSNFQKLNGSADYVYVEGVLTGITRHYSPNTFLATTAFYDDFILEFEVKIEQGMNSGVQIRSENHIGSGSVHGYQVKIETSDRKWAGGIYDEGRRGWMYPLSQSKTSQNAFKNDTWNTYRIEAVGPSVKTYVNGIPCAHLVDDWTSKGFIAFQVHSIGAEEKAGKIVQWRNIRILTEDIEKDLWTKGDVEEISYLDNRLTQNEIQNGWQLLESDDWQLNNKNGKAGSDSMVNNGIVSVDKKGAVNIVSVEQFSDFEFSVDFKVEKGNESGILYLTNPEANNPKHELQGLKYQIVDDTYHPDSHFDKKRYNKVGDLFDLIPAKNLTESNIADIRYKSGQYNRARIKVTDGKVEHWLNDIKILEYDLRSPIFKSLLLKAGYKDHPGFDQDGSGHIVLQASQGVLFKNMKIRQL
;
A
#
# COMPACT_ATOMS: atom_id res chain seq x y z
N MET A 1 29.39 82.85 -3.31
CA MET A 1 29.09 81.44 -2.99
C MET A 1 27.59 81.23 -3.12
N ARG A 2 27.14 80.52 -4.16
CA ARG A 2 25.74 80.10 -4.32
C ARG A 2 25.73 78.57 -4.39
N TYR A 3 25.28 77.94 -3.32
CA TYR A 3 25.09 76.48 -3.26
C TYR A 3 23.75 76.13 -3.92
N TRP A 4 23.79 75.26 -4.92
CA TRP A 4 22.60 74.64 -5.50
C TRP A 4 22.30 73.36 -4.72
N LEU A 5 21.16 73.32 -4.03
CA LEU A 5 20.64 72.13 -3.37
C LEU A 5 20.07 71.18 -4.43
N LEU A 6 20.67 70.00 -4.56
CA LEU A 6 20.17 68.90 -5.36
C LEU A 6 19.14 68.13 -4.52
N ILE A 7 17.86 68.24 -4.87
CA ILE A 7 16.79 67.45 -4.23
C ILE A 7 16.69 66.11 -4.96
N ILE A 8 17.12 65.04 -4.29
CA ILE A 8 16.98 63.66 -4.78
C ILE A 8 15.59 63.17 -4.37
N PHE A 9 14.69 62.99 -5.34
CA PHE A 9 13.43 62.29 -5.15
C PHE A 9 13.70 60.77 -5.15
N ILE A 10 13.63 60.16 -3.97
CA ILE A 10 13.63 58.70 -3.82
C ILE A 10 12.21 58.23 -4.11
N TYR A 11 11.99 57.67 -5.30
CA TYR A 11 10.78 56.91 -5.60
C TYR A 11 10.88 55.55 -4.90
N SER A 12 10.17 55.40 -3.78
CA SER A 12 9.94 54.10 -3.15
C SER A 12 8.92 53.33 -3.99
N TYR A 13 9.38 52.35 -4.76
CA TYR A 13 8.49 51.36 -5.35
C TYR A 13 7.90 50.51 -4.22
N PRO A 14 6.56 50.37 -4.11
CA PRO A 14 5.99 49.35 -3.24
C PRO A 14 6.41 47.98 -3.78
N SER A 15 7.18 47.24 -2.99
CA SER A 15 7.36 45.82 -3.23
C SER A 15 5.98 45.16 -3.13
N ILE A 16 5.48 44.66 -4.27
CA ILE A 16 4.39 43.69 -4.27
C ILE A 16 4.97 42.45 -3.59
N SER A 17 4.72 42.30 -2.29
CA SER A 17 4.86 41.00 -1.65
C SER A 17 3.81 40.12 -2.30
N ALA A 18 4.24 39.14 -3.11
CA ALA A 18 3.36 38.06 -3.51
C ALA A 18 2.79 37.48 -2.21
N GLN A 19 1.48 37.62 -2.02
CA GLN A 19 0.82 36.96 -0.91
C GLN A 19 0.97 35.46 -1.18
N SER A 20 1.53 34.76 -0.21
CA SER A 20 1.61 33.30 -0.25
C SER A 20 0.21 32.74 -0.50
N ASN A 21 0.02 31.94 -1.56
CA ASN A 21 -1.25 31.29 -1.93
C ASN A 21 -1.76 30.28 -0.85
N TRP A 22 -1.01 30.10 0.23
CA TRP A 22 -1.39 29.30 1.38
C TRP A 22 -2.52 29.95 2.18
N GLU A 23 -3.58 29.19 2.42
CA GLU A 23 -4.74 29.59 3.20
C GLU A 23 -4.79 28.84 4.54
N PRO A 24 -5.21 29.48 5.64
CA PRO A 24 -5.51 28.76 6.87
C PRO A 24 -6.73 27.85 6.66
N LEU A 25 -6.63 26.57 7.05
CA LEU A 25 -7.74 25.63 6.88
C LEU A 25 -8.89 25.91 7.86
N ILE A 26 -8.58 26.43 9.05
CA ILE A 26 -9.59 26.92 10.02
C ILE A 26 -9.74 28.42 9.83
N THR A 27 -10.94 28.87 9.50
CA THR A 27 -11.22 30.27 9.13
C THR A 27 -11.63 31.15 10.31
N ASP A 28 -12.11 30.54 11.40
CA ASP A 28 -12.65 31.24 12.56
C ASP A 28 -12.67 30.34 13.80
N ASP A 29 -12.75 30.97 14.97
CA ASP A 29 -12.74 30.27 16.26
C ASP A 29 -14.01 29.45 16.53
N GLN A 30 -15.08 29.64 15.76
CA GLN A 30 -16.32 28.86 15.87
C GLN A 30 -16.28 27.59 15.02
N LEU A 31 -15.17 27.34 14.30
CA LEU A 31 -15.02 26.21 13.39
C LEU A 31 -16.16 26.16 12.35
N SER A 32 -16.62 27.32 11.87
CA SER A 32 -17.84 27.43 11.05
C SER A 32 -17.74 26.70 9.71
N ASN A 33 -16.51 26.49 9.21
CA ASN A 33 -16.22 25.73 8.02
C ASN A 33 -15.95 24.23 8.27
N PHE A 34 -16.28 23.73 9.48
CA PHE A 34 -16.18 22.32 9.85
C PHE A 34 -17.52 21.76 10.37
N GLN A 35 -17.63 20.44 10.32
CA GLN A 35 -18.71 19.67 10.90
C GLN A 35 -18.16 18.46 11.65
N LYS A 36 -18.78 18.14 12.79
CA LYS A 36 -18.43 16.94 13.55
C LYS A 36 -19.19 15.72 13.00
N LEU A 37 -18.46 14.65 12.72
CA LEU A 37 -18.99 13.41 12.15
C LEU A 37 -18.73 12.21 13.08
N ASN A 38 -19.68 11.27 13.02
CA ASN A 38 -19.71 9.99 13.75
C ASN A 38 -19.79 10.10 15.28
N GLY A 39 -18.66 10.19 15.96
CA GLY A 39 -18.62 10.13 17.43
C GLY A 39 -18.96 11.43 18.15
N SER A 40 -18.76 11.40 19.46
CA SER A 40 -19.13 12.47 20.39
C SER A 40 -17.92 13.13 21.07
N ALA A 41 -16.68 12.81 20.67
CA ALA A 41 -15.49 13.49 21.15
C ALA A 41 -15.60 15.02 21.01
N ASP A 42 -14.88 15.73 21.88
CA ASP A 42 -14.89 17.19 21.86
C ASP A 42 -13.76 17.74 20.98
N TYR A 43 -14.04 18.90 20.41
CA TYR A 43 -13.04 19.73 19.74
C TYR A 43 -13.14 21.14 20.32
N VAL A 44 -11.99 21.72 20.65
CA VAL A 44 -11.88 23.10 21.13
C VAL A 44 -10.79 23.79 20.34
N TYR A 45 -11.05 25.00 19.84
CA TYR A 45 -10.06 25.81 19.14
C TYR A 45 -9.80 27.09 19.94
N VAL A 46 -8.58 27.24 20.45
CA VAL A 46 -8.16 28.39 21.26
C VAL A 46 -6.76 28.78 20.85
N GLU A 47 -6.54 30.08 20.62
CA GLU A 47 -5.21 30.66 20.33
C GLU A 47 -4.47 29.93 19.19
N GLY A 48 -5.19 29.57 18.12
CA GLY A 48 -4.60 28.90 16.95
C GLY A 48 -4.37 27.39 17.10
N VAL A 49 -4.78 26.78 18.21
CA VAL A 49 -4.61 25.35 18.50
C VAL A 49 -5.96 24.64 18.53
N LEU A 50 -6.16 23.70 17.61
CA LEU A 50 -7.27 22.74 17.63
C LEU A 50 -6.91 21.59 18.56
N THR A 51 -7.73 21.37 19.60
CA THR A 51 -7.56 20.27 20.55
C THR A 51 -8.73 19.31 20.46
N GLY A 52 -8.46 18.06 20.10
CA GLY A 52 -9.41 16.95 20.15
C GLY A 52 -9.27 16.19 21.47
N ILE A 53 -10.38 15.92 22.15
CA ILE A 53 -10.41 15.33 23.50
C ILE A 53 -11.21 14.03 23.47
N THR A 54 -10.61 12.94 23.93
CA THR A 54 -11.27 11.62 23.95
C THR A 54 -12.46 11.59 24.91
N ARG A 55 -13.53 10.93 24.48
CA ARG A 55 -14.73 10.64 25.28
C ARG A 55 -14.92 9.14 25.44
N HIS A 56 -15.22 8.69 26.65
CA HIS A 56 -15.54 7.29 26.93
C HIS A 56 -16.76 6.85 26.13
N TYR A 57 -16.75 5.63 25.59
CA TYR A 57 -17.79 5.06 24.71
C TYR A 57 -18.12 5.83 23.43
N SER A 58 -17.30 6.80 23.03
CA SER A 58 -17.43 7.42 21.71
C SER A 58 -16.80 6.52 20.63
N PRO A 59 -17.46 6.30 19.47
CA PRO A 59 -16.76 5.79 18.30
C PRO A 59 -15.75 6.84 17.79
N ASN A 60 -15.02 6.49 16.73
CA ASN A 60 -14.12 7.45 16.06
C ASN A 60 -14.92 8.72 15.72
N THR A 61 -14.38 9.86 16.12
CA THR A 61 -15.00 11.17 15.88
C THR A 61 -14.12 11.96 14.94
N PHE A 62 -14.73 12.58 13.94
CA PHE A 62 -14.00 13.33 12.92
C PHE A 62 -14.51 14.77 12.89
N LEU A 63 -13.61 15.75 12.98
CA LEU A 63 -13.93 17.14 12.65
C LEU A 63 -13.56 17.37 11.19
N ALA A 64 -14.54 17.32 10.30
CA ALA A 64 -14.38 17.36 8.86
C ALA A 64 -14.66 18.74 8.28
N THR A 65 -13.87 19.17 7.29
CA THR A 65 -14.18 20.36 6.49
C THR A 65 -15.52 20.21 5.80
N THR A 66 -16.28 21.31 5.68
CA THR A 66 -17.50 21.33 4.85
C THR A 66 -17.17 21.39 3.36
N ALA A 67 -16.02 21.99 3.02
CA ALA A 67 -15.46 21.99 1.68
C ALA A 67 -14.77 20.67 1.33
N PHE A 68 -14.71 20.38 0.03
CA PHE A 68 -14.10 19.18 -0.55
C PHE A 68 -12.89 19.60 -1.40
N TYR A 69 -11.78 18.89 -1.22
CA TYR A 69 -10.51 19.17 -1.86
C TYR A 69 -10.09 17.99 -2.74
N ASP A 70 -9.60 18.30 -3.93
CA ASP A 70 -9.03 17.36 -4.90
C ASP A 70 -7.50 17.41 -4.81
N ASP A 71 -6.88 18.32 -5.54
CA ASP A 71 -5.44 18.53 -5.53
C ASP A 71 -5.08 19.60 -4.50
N PHE A 72 -4.18 19.25 -3.60
CA PHE A 72 -3.72 20.16 -2.56
C PHE A 72 -2.39 19.75 -1.94
N ILE A 73 -1.76 20.72 -1.30
CA ILE A 73 -0.75 20.48 -0.27
C ILE A 73 -1.33 20.92 1.08
N LEU A 74 -1.34 20.02 2.05
CA LEU A 74 -1.76 20.28 3.42
C LEU A 74 -0.54 20.25 4.34
N GLU A 75 -0.38 21.28 5.15
CA GLU A 75 0.64 21.34 6.20
C GLU A 75 0.01 21.63 7.56
N PHE A 76 0.53 20.98 8.59
CA PHE A 76 0.15 21.22 9.97
C PHE A 76 1.23 20.75 10.93
N GLU A 77 1.16 21.21 12.17
CA GLU A 77 1.89 20.62 13.29
C GLU A 77 0.94 19.84 14.18
N VAL A 78 1.39 18.70 14.72
CA VAL A 78 0.61 17.88 15.64
C VAL A 78 1.41 17.47 16.87
N LYS A 79 0.75 17.46 18.03
CA LYS A 79 1.23 16.85 19.27
C LYS A 79 0.12 15.96 19.82
N ILE A 80 0.47 14.77 20.29
CA ILE A 80 -0.49 13.77 20.78
C ILE A 80 0.07 13.11 22.03
N GLU A 81 -0.80 12.80 23.00
CA GLU A 81 -0.37 12.12 24.21
C GLU A 81 0.02 10.65 23.97
N GLN A 82 0.93 10.16 24.81
CA GLN A 82 1.44 8.80 24.71
C GLN A 82 0.33 7.74 24.87
N GLY A 83 0.43 6.71 24.04
CA GLY A 83 -0.51 5.59 23.97
C GLY A 83 -1.79 5.89 23.18
N MET A 84 -1.84 7.03 22.48
CA MET A 84 -2.96 7.39 21.63
C MET A 84 -2.72 7.10 20.15
N ASN A 85 -3.84 7.07 19.44
CA ASN A 85 -3.94 6.92 18.00
C ASN A 85 -4.82 8.04 17.45
N SER A 86 -4.47 8.55 16.27
CA SER A 86 -5.21 9.57 15.55
C SER A 86 -4.87 9.47 14.05
N GLY A 87 -5.31 10.45 13.28
CA GLY A 87 -5.01 10.59 11.87
C GLY A 87 -5.69 11.83 11.30
N VAL A 88 -5.25 12.20 10.10
CA VAL A 88 -5.92 13.21 9.28
C VAL A 88 -6.47 12.51 8.04
N GLN A 89 -7.79 12.53 7.90
CA GLN A 89 -8.50 12.09 6.71
C GLN A 89 -8.18 13.05 5.56
N ILE A 90 -7.96 12.51 4.37
CA ILE A 90 -7.77 13.25 3.13
C ILE A 90 -8.63 12.63 2.04
N ARG A 91 -9.25 13.48 1.21
CA ARG A 91 -10.15 13.03 0.14
C ARG A 91 -11.18 11.99 0.65
N SER A 92 -11.65 12.17 1.89
CA SER A 92 -12.57 11.22 2.52
C SER A 92 -14.02 11.56 2.22
N GLU A 93 -14.87 10.55 2.37
CA GLU A 93 -16.30 10.60 2.08
C GLU A 93 -17.08 9.94 3.23
N ASN A 94 -18.40 10.08 3.17
CA ASN A 94 -19.31 9.38 4.08
C ASN A 94 -19.96 8.21 3.35
N HIS A 95 -20.07 7.05 4.01
CA HIS A 95 -20.83 5.92 3.49
C HIS A 95 -22.29 6.33 3.30
N ILE A 96 -22.85 6.02 2.13
CA ILE A 96 -24.25 6.30 1.83
C ILE A 96 -25.13 5.51 2.82
N GLY A 97 -26.06 6.21 3.48
CA GLY A 97 -26.97 5.62 4.47
C GLY A 97 -26.43 5.68 5.90
N SER A 98 -25.31 5.00 6.20
CA SER A 98 -24.78 4.97 7.58
C SER A 98 -24.15 6.29 8.02
N GLY A 99 -23.66 7.10 7.07
CA GLY A 99 -22.94 8.34 7.36
C GLY A 99 -21.55 8.12 7.97
N SER A 100 -21.05 6.88 8.00
CA SER A 100 -19.71 6.57 8.52
C SER A 100 -18.62 7.14 7.62
N VAL A 101 -17.67 7.88 8.19
CA VAL A 101 -16.50 8.38 7.46
C VAL A 101 -15.68 7.21 6.91
N HIS A 102 -15.22 7.33 5.68
CA HIS A 102 -14.26 6.41 5.06
C HIS A 102 -13.33 7.13 4.07
N GLY A 103 -12.21 6.50 3.73
CA GLY A 103 -11.20 7.02 2.79
C GLY A 103 -9.81 7.10 3.40
N TYR A 104 -8.89 7.76 2.70
CA TYR A 104 -7.48 7.77 3.09
C TYR A 104 -7.25 8.55 4.38
N GLN A 105 -6.45 7.98 5.26
CA GLN A 105 -6.02 8.55 6.54
C GLN A 105 -4.50 8.58 6.60
N VAL A 106 -3.93 9.75 6.79
CA VAL A 106 -2.52 9.88 7.17
C VAL A 106 -2.39 9.67 8.67
N LYS A 107 -1.64 8.64 9.07
CA LYS A 107 -1.62 8.15 10.45
C LYS A 107 -0.86 9.06 11.40
N ILE A 108 -1.40 9.21 12.62
CA ILE A 108 -0.71 9.78 13.77
C ILE A 108 -0.77 8.75 14.90
N GLU A 109 0.38 8.38 15.46
CA GLU A 109 0.44 7.43 16.57
C GLU A 109 1.73 7.55 17.36
N THR A 110 1.72 7.05 18.59
CA THR A 110 2.90 7.02 19.47
C THR A 110 3.38 5.60 19.78
N SER A 111 2.78 4.58 19.17
CA SER A 111 3.08 3.18 19.51
C SER A 111 4.44 2.73 18.98
N ASP A 112 4.99 1.65 19.55
CA ASP A 112 6.27 1.07 19.11
C ASP A 112 6.25 0.54 17.67
N ARG A 113 5.06 0.39 17.09
CA ARG A 113 4.88 0.07 15.66
C ARG A 113 5.40 1.18 14.76
N LYS A 114 5.29 2.44 15.20
CA LYS A 114 5.89 3.61 14.55
C LYS A 114 5.48 3.81 13.08
N TRP A 115 4.18 3.77 12.75
CA TRP A 115 3.69 4.07 11.39
C TRP A 115 3.06 5.45 11.24
N ALA A 116 3.41 6.39 12.12
CA ALA A 116 3.03 7.80 11.97
C ALA A 116 3.58 8.36 10.65
N GLY A 117 2.68 8.89 9.80
CA GLY A 117 2.96 9.29 8.41
C GLY A 117 2.57 8.25 7.36
N GLY A 118 2.33 6.99 7.73
CA GLY A 118 1.79 5.98 6.81
C GLY A 118 0.32 6.24 6.43
N ILE A 119 -0.19 5.51 5.44
CA ILE A 119 -1.55 5.69 4.91
C ILE A 119 -2.42 4.46 5.20
N TYR A 120 -3.55 4.72 5.87
CA TYR A 120 -4.59 3.74 6.19
C TYR A 120 -5.91 4.15 5.54
N ASP A 121 -6.60 3.23 4.91
CA ASP A 121 -7.87 3.47 4.22
C ASP A 121 -9.06 3.15 5.14
N GLU A 122 -9.39 4.14 5.98
CA GLU A 122 -10.39 4.07 7.05
C GLU A 122 -11.74 3.62 6.49
N GLY A 123 -12.37 2.66 7.18
CA GLY A 123 -13.70 2.17 6.81
C GLY A 123 -13.80 1.55 5.41
N ARG A 124 -12.65 1.23 4.78
CA ARG A 124 -12.56 0.70 3.40
C ARG A 124 -11.50 -0.41 3.28
N ARG A 125 -10.29 -0.16 2.75
CA ARG A 125 -9.29 -1.21 2.46
C ARG A 125 -8.30 -1.49 3.60
N GLY A 126 -8.27 -0.69 4.66
CA GLY A 126 -7.28 -0.83 5.74
C GLY A 126 -5.89 -0.32 5.35
N TRP A 127 -4.80 -0.91 5.86
CA TRP A 127 -3.45 -0.42 5.55
C TRP A 127 -3.14 -0.50 4.05
N MET A 128 -2.79 0.65 3.47
CA MET A 128 -2.31 0.78 2.09
C MET A 128 -0.81 1.07 2.04
N TYR A 129 -0.28 1.80 3.02
CA TYR A 129 1.14 2.13 3.11
C TYR A 129 1.61 2.10 4.57
N PRO A 130 1.90 0.91 5.15
CA PRO A 130 2.58 0.81 6.43
C PRO A 130 4.04 1.26 6.31
N LEU A 131 4.66 1.70 7.40
CA LEU A 131 6.07 2.11 7.39
C LEU A 131 7.02 0.96 7.79
N SER A 132 6.59 -0.30 7.63
CA SER A 132 7.36 -1.48 8.06
C SER A 132 8.70 -1.63 7.33
N GLN A 133 8.82 -1.08 6.13
CA GLN A 133 10.01 -1.22 5.28
C GLN A 133 11.04 -0.09 5.41
N SER A 134 10.71 1.03 6.08
CA SER A 134 11.61 2.19 6.19
C SER A 134 11.88 2.56 7.65
N LYS A 135 13.05 2.19 8.16
CA LYS A 135 13.45 2.56 9.53
C LYS A 135 13.60 4.07 9.72
N THR A 136 13.99 4.77 8.66
CA THR A 136 14.08 6.23 8.63
C THR A 136 12.71 6.85 8.82
N SER A 137 11.71 6.39 8.04
CA SER A 137 10.33 6.88 8.14
C SER A 137 9.68 6.49 9.46
N GLN A 138 9.94 5.28 10.00
CA GLN A 138 9.45 4.89 11.34
C GLN A 138 9.96 5.82 12.46
N ASN A 139 11.16 6.36 12.31
CA ASN A 139 11.74 7.24 13.32
C ASN A 139 11.47 8.72 13.05
N ALA A 140 10.64 9.06 12.05
CA ALA A 140 10.32 10.43 11.70
C ALA A 140 9.54 11.14 12.81
N PHE A 141 8.49 10.50 13.31
CA PHE A 141 7.67 11.02 14.41
C PHE A 141 8.39 10.96 15.76
N LYS A 142 8.27 12.02 16.56
CA LYS A 142 8.88 12.19 17.88
C LYS A 142 7.80 12.36 18.94
N ASN A 143 7.68 11.36 19.82
CA ASN A 143 6.73 11.41 20.94
C ASN A 143 6.97 12.63 21.83
N ASP A 144 5.92 13.11 22.49
CA ASP A 144 5.91 14.22 23.46
C ASP A 144 6.35 15.60 22.92
N THR A 145 6.50 15.73 21.60
CA THR A 145 6.89 16.98 20.92
C THR A 145 5.89 17.36 19.82
N TRP A 146 5.98 18.59 19.33
CA TRP A 146 5.29 18.99 18.11
C TRP A 146 6.01 18.41 16.90
N ASN A 147 5.25 17.79 16.00
CA ASN A 147 5.73 17.19 14.77
C ASN A 147 5.13 17.90 13.58
N THR A 148 5.94 18.27 12.59
CA THR A 148 5.44 18.84 11.33
C THR A 148 4.99 17.72 10.40
N TYR A 149 3.84 17.91 9.76
CA TYR A 149 3.31 17.06 8.72
C TYR A 149 3.15 17.87 7.45
N ARG A 150 3.46 17.23 6.33
CA ARG A 150 3.14 17.71 4.99
C ARG A 150 2.52 16.56 4.20
N ILE A 151 1.40 16.82 3.55
CA ILE A 151 0.68 15.88 2.71
C ILE A 151 0.51 16.53 1.34
N GLU A 152 1.01 15.89 0.30
CA GLU A 152 0.85 16.32 -1.08
C GLU A 152 -0.08 15.32 -1.76
N ALA A 153 -1.30 15.75 -2.08
CA ALA A 153 -2.27 14.93 -2.79
C ALA A 153 -2.51 15.58 -4.15
N VAL A 154 -1.91 15.04 -5.22
CA VAL A 154 -1.94 15.62 -6.57
C VAL A 154 -2.18 14.53 -7.61
N GLY A 155 -3.25 14.68 -8.39
CA GLY A 155 -3.77 13.60 -9.22
C GLY A 155 -4.02 12.35 -8.36
N PRO A 156 -3.62 11.14 -8.79
CA PRO A 156 -3.73 9.92 -7.98
C PRO A 156 -2.59 9.77 -6.95
N SER A 157 -1.58 10.64 -6.94
CA SER A 157 -0.42 10.53 -6.04
C SER A 157 -0.73 11.17 -4.68
N VAL A 158 -0.38 10.46 -3.61
CA VAL A 158 -0.40 10.95 -2.23
C VAL A 158 0.96 10.70 -1.62
N LYS A 159 1.67 11.79 -1.29
CA LYS A 159 2.95 11.76 -0.59
C LYS A 159 2.81 12.33 0.80
N THR A 160 3.49 11.74 1.77
CA THR A 160 3.48 12.21 3.16
C THR A 160 4.89 12.41 3.69
N TYR A 161 5.04 13.44 4.52
CA TYR A 161 6.30 13.76 5.18
C TYR A 161 6.03 14.09 6.64
N VAL A 162 6.88 13.58 7.52
CA VAL A 162 6.86 13.90 8.96
C VAL A 162 8.22 14.46 9.35
N ASN A 163 8.28 15.66 9.91
CA ASN A 163 9.53 16.35 10.26
C ASN A 163 10.52 16.45 9.09
N GLY A 164 9.98 16.68 7.89
CA GLY A 164 10.76 16.75 6.64
C GLY A 164 11.26 15.40 6.11
N ILE A 165 10.94 14.28 6.78
CA ILE A 165 11.33 12.93 6.37
C ILE A 165 10.19 12.31 5.55
N PRO A 166 10.46 11.81 4.32
CA PRO A 166 9.47 11.11 3.52
C PRO A 166 8.95 9.85 4.22
N CYS A 167 7.64 9.65 4.22
CA CYS A 167 6.97 8.55 4.92
C CYS A 167 6.24 7.61 3.95
N ALA A 168 5.33 8.12 3.13
CA ALA A 168 4.58 7.32 2.17
C ALA A 168 4.58 7.98 0.77
N HIS A 169 4.56 7.14 -0.26
CA HIS A 169 4.31 7.53 -1.64
C HIS A 169 3.31 6.53 -2.23
N LEU A 170 2.02 6.86 -2.11
CA LEU A 170 0.91 6.04 -2.57
C LEU A 170 0.39 6.57 -3.90
N VAL A 171 0.04 5.70 -4.83
CA VAL A 171 -0.69 6.06 -6.04
C VAL A 171 -1.98 5.26 -6.12
N ASP A 172 -3.12 5.92 -6.02
CA ASP A 172 -4.45 5.30 -6.00
C ASP A 172 -5.50 6.28 -6.53
N ASP A 173 -6.44 5.78 -7.33
CA ASP A 173 -7.47 6.60 -7.99
C ASP A 173 -8.90 6.32 -7.51
N TRP A 174 -9.04 5.65 -6.36
CA TRP A 174 -10.35 5.29 -5.83
C TRP A 174 -11.20 6.51 -5.47
N THR A 175 -10.62 7.51 -4.79
CA THR A 175 -11.30 8.77 -4.45
C THR A 175 -10.39 9.96 -4.74
N SER A 176 -10.70 10.73 -5.78
CA SER A 176 -9.89 11.89 -6.19
C SER A 176 -10.21 13.17 -5.42
N LYS A 177 -11.37 13.24 -4.75
CA LYS A 177 -11.87 14.45 -4.07
C LYS A 177 -12.70 14.10 -2.86
N GLY A 178 -12.54 14.86 -1.76
CA GLY A 178 -13.32 14.67 -0.55
C GLY A 178 -12.96 15.66 0.54
N PHE A 179 -13.55 15.53 1.73
CA PHE A 179 -13.22 16.40 2.86
C PHE A 179 -11.87 16.01 3.50
N ILE A 180 -11.30 16.97 4.23
CA ILE A 180 -10.18 16.74 5.17
C ILE A 180 -10.79 16.66 6.57
N ALA A 181 -10.34 15.72 7.41
CA ALA A 181 -10.87 15.61 8.78
C ALA A 181 -9.84 15.21 9.83
N PHE A 182 -9.92 15.84 11.00
CA PHE A 182 -9.07 15.53 12.15
C PHE A 182 -9.74 14.46 13.00
N GLN A 183 -9.03 13.37 13.31
CA GLN A 183 -9.57 12.23 14.04
C GLN A 183 -9.27 12.30 15.54
N VAL A 184 -10.30 12.13 16.36
CA VAL A 184 -10.17 11.63 17.73
C VAL A 184 -10.60 10.17 17.73
N HIS A 185 -9.63 9.28 17.95
CA HIS A 185 -9.87 7.84 17.90
C HIS A 185 -10.72 7.38 19.10
N SER A 186 -11.60 6.41 18.85
CA SER A 186 -12.35 5.71 19.89
C SER A 186 -11.44 5.15 20.98
N ILE A 187 -11.91 5.21 22.22
CA ILE A 187 -11.25 4.61 23.36
C ILE A 187 -12.18 3.57 23.98
N GLY A 188 -11.64 2.39 24.28
CA GLY A 188 -12.41 1.31 24.89
C GLY A 188 -12.44 1.36 26.42
N ALA A 189 -11.50 2.09 27.04
CA ALA A 189 -11.26 2.04 28.47
C ALA A 189 -11.37 3.45 29.08
N GLU A 190 -12.04 3.55 30.23
CA GLU A 190 -12.42 4.82 30.85
C GLU A 190 -11.19 5.65 31.25
N GLU A 191 -10.10 5.00 31.64
CA GLU A 191 -8.83 5.63 32.00
C GLU A 191 -8.13 6.35 30.84
N LYS A 192 -8.61 6.17 29.61
CA LYS A 192 -8.12 6.87 28.42
C LYS A 192 -8.98 8.09 28.06
N ALA A 193 -10.07 8.35 28.79
CA ALA A 193 -10.92 9.52 28.59
C ALA A 193 -10.20 10.81 29.00
N GLY A 194 -10.47 11.89 28.29
CA GLY A 194 -9.82 13.19 28.53
C GLY A 194 -8.42 13.31 27.95
N LYS A 195 -7.89 12.26 27.30
CA LYS A 195 -6.62 12.36 26.59
C LYS A 195 -6.75 13.22 25.32
N ILE A 196 -5.67 13.89 24.94
CA ILE A 196 -5.69 14.92 23.91
C ILE A 196 -4.75 14.65 22.73
N VAL A 197 -5.22 15.13 21.57
CA VAL A 197 -4.42 15.37 20.37
C VAL A 197 -4.62 16.83 19.97
N GLN A 198 -3.55 17.50 19.59
CA GLN A 198 -3.53 18.93 19.31
C GLN A 198 -2.91 19.18 17.94
N TRP A 199 -3.55 20.04 17.15
CA TRP A 199 -3.08 20.49 15.84
C TRP A 199 -2.97 22.00 15.81
N ARG A 200 -1.97 22.53 15.12
CA ARG A 200 -1.79 23.98 14.92
C ARG A 200 -1.13 24.26 13.58
N ASN A 201 -1.09 25.53 13.19
CA ASN A 201 -0.50 25.98 11.92
C ASN A 201 -1.07 25.21 10.71
N ILE A 202 -2.37 24.91 10.74
CA ILE A 202 -3.06 24.11 9.73
C ILE A 202 -3.34 25.00 8.53
N ARG A 203 -2.65 24.72 7.41
CA ARG A 203 -2.76 25.51 6.18
C ARG A 203 -2.80 24.61 4.95
N ILE A 204 -3.46 25.08 3.91
CA ILE A 204 -3.64 24.37 2.66
C ILE A 204 -3.26 25.25 1.47
N LEU A 205 -2.75 24.63 0.42
CA LEU A 205 -2.47 25.25 -0.87
C LEU A 205 -3.20 24.46 -1.95
N THR A 206 -4.04 25.13 -2.74
CA THR A 206 -4.86 24.52 -3.80
C THR A 206 -4.61 25.13 -5.19
N GLU A 207 -3.79 26.17 -5.28
CA GLU A 207 -3.45 26.86 -6.53
C GLU A 207 -1.94 26.88 -6.73
N ASP A 208 -1.48 26.75 -7.99
CA ASP A 208 -0.05 26.73 -8.34
C ASP A 208 0.78 25.69 -7.55
N ILE A 209 0.16 24.57 -7.16
CA ILE A 209 0.70 23.52 -6.30
C ILE A 209 2.07 23.01 -6.79
N GLU A 210 2.24 22.93 -8.10
CA GLU A 210 3.42 22.42 -8.81
C GLU A 210 4.69 23.21 -8.45
N LYS A 211 4.55 24.49 -8.06
CA LYS A 211 5.67 25.34 -7.63
C LYS A 211 6.16 24.98 -6.22
N ASP A 212 5.30 24.36 -5.41
CA ASP A 212 5.54 24.06 -4.01
C ASP A 212 5.79 22.57 -3.74
N LEU A 213 5.59 21.67 -4.71
CA LEU A 213 5.83 20.23 -4.57
C LEU A 213 7.26 19.91 -4.14
N TRP A 214 7.40 19.02 -3.16
CA TRP A 214 8.71 18.57 -2.72
C TRP A 214 9.28 17.48 -3.62
N THR A 215 10.54 17.68 -4.00
CA THR A 215 11.36 16.67 -4.69
C THR A 215 12.35 16.01 -3.72
N LYS A 216 12.19 16.21 -2.40
CA LYS A 216 13.17 15.79 -1.38
C LYS A 216 12.91 14.37 -0.90
N GLY A 217 13.85 13.48 -1.23
CA GLY A 217 13.94 12.12 -0.70
C GLY A 217 12.80 11.23 -1.19
N ASP A 218 13.13 9.97 -1.49
CA ASP A 218 12.15 9.02 -2.02
C ASP A 218 11.98 7.84 -1.07
N VAL A 219 10.71 7.47 -0.86
CA VAL A 219 10.30 6.14 -0.38
C VAL A 219 9.74 5.38 -1.58
N GLU A 220 9.70 4.06 -1.49
CA GLU A 220 9.15 3.20 -2.54
C GLU A 220 7.72 3.64 -2.90
N GLU A 221 7.43 3.80 -4.19
CA GLU A 221 6.06 4.06 -4.63
C GLU A 221 5.25 2.78 -4.57
N ILE A 222 4.07 2.81 -3.95
CA ILE A 222 3.10 1.71 -3.99
C ILE A 222 1.89 2.15 -4.82
N SER A 223 1.71 1.51 -5.97
CA SER A 223 0.63 1.79 -6.91
C SER A 223 -0.52 0.78 -6.79
N TYR A 224 -1.75 1.27 -6.61
CA TYR A 224 -2.99 0.49 -6.63
C TYR A 224 -3.81 0.71 -7.90
N LEU A 225 -3.16 1.28 -8.92
CA LEU A 225 -3.77 1.51 -10.22
C LEU A 225 -4.02 0.21 -10.97
N ASP A 226 -5.24 0.04 -11.47
CA ASP A 226 -5.62 -1.17 -12.20
C ASP A 226 -5.08 -1.17 -13.63
N ASN A 227 -4.34 -2.22 -13.96
CA ASN A 227 -3.79 -2.59 -15.26
C ASN A 227 -3.07 -1.43 -15.96
N ARG A 228 -2.34 -0.64 -15.19
CA ARG A 228 -1.52 0.47 -15.69
C ARG A 228 -0.28 0.68 -14.83
N LEU A 229 0.77 1.18 -15.47
CA LEU A 229 1.99 1.58 -14.80
C LEU A 229 1.96 3.09 -14.51
N THR A 230 2.52 3.49 -13.37
CA THR A 230 2.88 4.89 -13.13
C THR A 230 4.11 5.26 -13.95
N GLN A 231 4.38 6.56 -14.10
CA GLN A 231 5.61 7.03 -14.72
C GLN A 231 6.86 6.58 -13.94
N ASN A 232 6.76 6.52 -12.61
CA ASN A 232 7.84 6.05 -11.75
C ASN A 232 8.06 4.54 -11.90
N GLU A 233 7.01 3.73 -12.01
CA GLU A 233 7.13 2.30 -12.32
C GLU A 233 7.86 2.08 -13.66
N ILE A 234 7.48 2.80 -14.72
CA ILE A 234 8.13 2.73 -16.04
C ILE A 234 9.61 3.12 -15.95
N GLN A 235 9.93 4.24 -15.30
CA GLN A 235 11.32 4.70 -15.13
C GLN A 235 12.17 3.72 -14.33
N ASN A 236 11.55 2.98 -13.41
CA ASN A 236 12.20 1.96 -12.61
C ASN A 236 12.25 0.59 -13.30
N GLY A 237 11.84 0.47 -14.57
CA GLY A 237 11.98 -0.74 -15.37
C GLY A 237 10.82 -1.74 -15.26
N TRP A 238 9.70 -1.35 -14.65
CA TRP A 238 8.51 -2.20 -14.65
C TRP A 238 7.83 -2.22 -16.01
N GLN A 239 7.29 -3.38 -16.35
CA GLN A 239 6.50 -3.68 -17.52
C GLN A 239 5.18 -4.31 -17.07
N LEU A 240 4.10 -4.02 -17.77
CA LEU A 240 2.81 -4.67 -17.58
C LEU A 240 2.77 -5.87 -18.53
N LEU A 241 2.43 -7.05 -18.01
CA LEU A 241 2.26 -8.26 -18.83
C LEU A 241 0.82 -8.33 -19.35
N GLU A 242 0.67 -8.23 -20.66
CA GLU A 242 -0.61 -8.26 -21.38
C GLU A 242 -0.88 -9.64 -21.99
N SER A 243 -2.01 -9.80 -22.69
CA SER A 243 -2.45 -11.10 -23.20
C SER A 243 -1.43 -11.80 -24.10
N ASP A 244 -0.66 -11.03 -24.89
CA ASP A 244 0.33 -11.57 -25.82
C ASP A 244 1.62 -12.05 -25.12
N ASP A 245 1.81 -11.68 -23.84
CA ASP A 245 2.93 -12.14 -23.02
C ASP A 245 2.66 -13.51 -22.36
N TRP A 246 1.48 -14.09 -22.62
CA TRP A 246 1.03 -15.35 -22.04
C TRP A 246 0.61 -16.38 -23.09
N GLN A 247 0.89 -17.66 -22.80
CA GLN A 247 0.51 -18.81 -23.63
C GLN A 247 -0.04 -19.96 -22.77
N LEU A 248 -0.80 -20.88 -23.38
CA LEU A 248 -1.31 -22.06 -22.69
C LEU A 248 -0.26 -23.17 -22.65
N ASN A 249 -0.14 -23.85 -21.51
CA ASN A 249 0.84 -24.92 -21.30
C ASN A 249 0.65 -26.17 -22.19
N ASN A 250 -0.51 -26.35 -22.84
CA ASN A 250 -0.85 -27.57 -23.57
C ASN A 250 -1.35 -27.27 -25.01
N LYS A 251 -0.50 -27.58 -26.01
CA LYS A 251 -0.73 -27.64 -27.47
C LYS A 251 -0.71 -26.30 -28.22
N ASN A 252 0.23 -26.17 -29.17
CA ASN A 252 0.23 -25.37 -30.42
C ASN A 252 -0.94 -24.38 -30.64
N GLY A 253 -1.18 -23.48 -29.71
CA GLY A 253 -2.33 -22.60 -29.68
C GLY A 253 -2.02 -21.44 -28.75
N LYS A 254 -2.12 -20.22 -29.28
CA LYS A 254 -2.16 -19.01 -28.45
C LYS A 254 -3.30 -19.13 -27.44
N ALA A 255 -3.19 -18.49 -26.28
CA ALA A 255 -4.34 -18.32 -25.40
C ALA A 255 -5.48 -17.68 -26.19
N GLY A 256 -6.53 -18.46 -26.50
CA GLY A 256 -7.62 -18.09 -27.41
C GLY A 256 -8.98 -18.32 -26.77
N SER A 257 -9.76 -17.23 -26.68
CA SER A 257 -11.18 -17.03 -26.31
C SER A 257 -11.77 -17.64 -25.04
N ASP A 258 -11.30 -18.81 -24.56
CA ASP A 258 -11.95 -19.56 -23.47
C ASP A 258 -11.23 -19.41 -22.11
N SER A 259 -10.05 -18.79 -22.10
CA SER A 259 -9.35 -18.28 -20.92
C SER A 259 -9.20 -16.78 -21.11
N MET A 260 -10.11 -16.01 -20.52
CA MET A 260 -10.17 -14.58 -20.81
C MET A 260 -9.11 -13.84 -20.01
N VAL A 261 -8.13 -13.26 -20.71
CA VAL A 261 -7.57 -11.95 -20.34
C VAL A 261 -8.59 -10.93 -20.86
N ASN A 262 -9.65 -10.64 -20.09
CA ASN A 262 -10.60 -9.60 -20.46
C ASN A 262 -10.25 -8.35 -19.66
N ASN A 263 -9.87 -7.28 -20.35
CA ASN A 263 -9.45 -6.02 -19.74
C ASN A 263 -8.35 -6.18 -18.67
N GLY A 264 -7.38 -7.07 -18.91
CA GLY A 264 -6.26 -7.34 -17.99
C GLY A 264 -6.61 -8.21 -16.77
N ILE A 265 -7.81 -8.79 -16.72
CA ILE A 265 -8.20 -9.77 -15.70
C ILE A 265 -8.11 -11.18 -16.30
N VAL A 266 -7.38 -12.09 -15.63
CA VAL A 266 -7.34 -13.52 -15.95
C VAL A 266 -8.38 -14.25 -15.10
N SER A 267 -9.33 -14.93 -15.74
CA SER A 267 -10.28 -15.86 -15.09
C SER A 267 -10.55 -17.10 -15.94
N VAL A 268 -10.97 -18.19 -15.30
CA VAL A 268 -11.34 -19.45 -15.97
C VAL A 268 -12.80 -19.80 -15.66
N ASP A 269 -13.63 -19.88 -16.71
CA ASP A 269 -15.08 -20.10 -16.59
C ASP A 269 -15.46 -21.59 -16.51
N LYS A 270 -14.57 -22.50 -16.91
CA LYS A 270 -14.82 -23.95 -16.95
C LYS A 270 -14.20 -24.68 -15.76
N LYS A 271 -14.82 -25.80 -15.35
CA LYS A 271 -14.25 -26.71 -14.34
C LYS A 271 -12.92 -27.28 -14.85
N GLY A 272 -11.83 -26.96 -14.15
CA GLY A 272 -10.47 -27.44 -14.43
C GLY A 272 -9.44 -26.32 -14.25
N ALA A 273 -8.23 -26.66 -13.83
CA ALA A 273 -7.11 -25.72 -13.80
C ALA A 273 -6.43 -25.65 -15.17
N VAL A 274 -6.15 -24.45 -15.63
CA VAL A 274 -5.39 -24.17 -16.85
C VAL A 274 -4.11 -23.45 -16.44
N ASN A 275 -2.96 -23.96 -16.90
CA ASN A 275 -1.69 -23.29 -16.68
C ASN A 275 -1.46 -22.27 -17.80
N ILE A 276 -1.36 -21.01 -17.40
CA ILE A 276 -1.01 -19.88 -18.28
C ILE A 276 0.44 -19.54 -18.01
N VAL A 277 1.28 -19.65 -19.03
CA VAL A 277 2.74 -19.60 -18.96
C VAL A 277 3.22 -18.33 -19.64
N SER A 278 4.17 -17.61 -19.06
CA SER A 278 4.80 -16.47 -19.72
C SER A 278 5.47 -16.91 -21.03
N VAL A 279 5.43 -16.07 -22.06
CA VAL A 279 6.18 -16.34 -23.31
C VAL A 279 7.68 -16.26 -23.05
N GLU A 280 8.11 -15.23 -22.33
CA GLU A 280 9.50 -15.05 -21.93
C GLU A 280 9.88 -15.90 -20.70
N GLN A 281 11.18 -16.15 -20.56
CA GLN A 281 11.80 -16.70 -19.36
C GLN A 281 12.54 -15.60 -18.60
N PHE A 282 12.53 -15.70 -17.27
CA PHE A 282 13.14 -14.74 -16.38
C PHE A 282 14.12 -15.44 -15.43
N SER A 283 15.25 -14.79 -15.12
CA SER A 283 16.23 -15.26 -14.13
C SER A 283 16.15 -14.40 -12.86
N ASP A 284 16.71 -13.19 -12.91
CA ASP A 284 16.61 -12.17 -11.87
C ASP A 284 15.46 -11.22 -12.21
N PHE A 285 14.43 -11.20 -11.37
CA PHE A 285 13.22 -10.45 -11.62
C PHE A 285 12.47 -10.10 -10.34
N GLU A 286 11.57 -9.14 -10.48
CA GLU A 286 10.52 -8.86 -9.53
C GLU A 286 9.18 -8.94 -10.25
N PHE A 287 8.35 -9.89 -9.84
CA PHE A 287 7.01 -10.10 -10.39
C PHE A 287 5.95 -9.74 -9.35
N SER A 288 4.96 -8.95 -9.74
CA SER A 288 3.82 -8.58 -8.91
C SER A 288 2.50 -8.93 -9.59
N VAL A 289 1.54 -9.43 -8.82
CA VAL A 289 0.19 -9.72 -9.30
C VAL A 289 -0.82 -9.55 -8.18
N ASP A 290 -1.96 -8.94 -8.50
CA ASP A 290 -3.11 -8.88 -7.60
C ASP A 290 -4.01 -10.08 -7.87
N PHE A 291 -4.33 -10.84 -6.84
CA PHE A 291 -5.18 -12.03 -6.90
C PHE A 291 -6.36 -11.94 -5.93
N LYS A 292 -7.51 -12.52 -6.32
CA LYS A 292 -8.68 -12.70 -5.45
C LYS A 292 -9.13 -14.16 -5.51
N VAL A 293 -9.37 -14.75 -4.35
CA VAL A 293 -9.82 -16.14 -4.20
C VAL A 293 -11.26 -16.16 -3.69
N GLU A 294 -12.13 -16.82 -4.42
CA GLU A 294 -13.49 -17.15 -3.98
C GLU A 294 -13.48 -18.31 -2.99
N LYS A 295 -14.53 -18.38 -2.17
CA LYS A 295 -14.64 -19.32 -1.06
C LYS A 295 -14.33 -20.77 -1.46
N GLY A 296 -13.35 -21.37 -0.78
CA GLY A 296 -12.97 -22.78 -0.92
C GLY A 296 -12.18 -23.12 -2.19
N ASN A 297 -11.74 -22.14 -2.98
CA ASN A 297 -10.90 -22.38 -4.17
C ASN A 297 -9.40 -22.25 -3.87
N GLU A 298 -8.58 -22.73 -4.80
CA GLU A 298 -7.13 -22.65 -4.77
C GLU A 298 -6.53 -22.45 -6.17
N SER A 299 -5.28 -21.99 -6.19
CA SER A 299 -4.47 -21.71 -7.37
C SER A 299 -2.99 -21.66 -6.95
N GLY A 300 -2.15 -20.98 -7.72
CA GLY A 300 -0.82 -20.60 -7.33
C GLY A 300 -0.03 -20.02 -8.50
N ILE A 301 1.12 -19.45 -8.15
CA ILE A 301 2.06 -18.85 -9.08
C ILE A 301 3.30 -19.73 -9.04
N LEU A 302 3.61 -20.41 -10.14
CA LEU A 302 4.91 -21.05 -10.28
C LEU A 302 5.87 -20.07 -10.94
N TYR A 303 7.15 -20.20 -10.60
CA TYR A 303 8.21 -19.36 -11.14
C TYR A 303 9.50 -20.15 -11.32
N LEU A 304 10.41 -19.61 -12.13
CA LEU A 304 11.62 -20.30 -12.61
C LEU A 304 11.29 -21.67 -13.25
N THR A 305 10.05 -21.83 -13.73
CA THR A 305 9.50 -23.12 -14.13
C THR A 305 9.97 -23.47 -15.53
N ASN A 306 10.31 -24.75 -15.74
CA ASN A 306 10.55 -25.32 -17.05
C ASN A 306 9.37 -26.24 -17.43
N PRO A 307 8.41 -25.76 -18.23
CA PRO A 307 7.24 -26.54 -18.62
C PRO A 307 7.55 -27.79 -19.44
N GLU A 308 8.69 -27.80 -20.14
CA GLU A 308 9.15 -28.90 -20.98
C GLU A 308 9.96 -29.94 -20.20
N ALA A 309 10.11 -29.77 -18.87
CA ALA A 309 10.80 -30.74 -18.04
C ALA A 309 10.07 -32.10 -18.09
N ASN A 310 10.76 -33.13 -18.57
CA ASN A 310 10.24 -34.49 -18.67
C ASN A 310 9.94 -35.08 -17.29
N ASN A 311 8.73 -34.85 -16.78
CA ASN A 311 8.20 -35.52 -15.60
C ASN A 311 7.36 -36.74 -16.03
N PRO A 312 7.54 -37.93 -15.42
CA PRO A 312 6.75 -39.14 -15.69
C PRO A 312 5.22 -38.96 -15.65
N LYS A 313 4.72 -37.94 -14.93
CA LYS A 313 3.29 -37.63 -14.84
C LYS A 313 2.79 -36.61 -15.87
N HIS A 314 3.67 -35.99 -16.65
CA HIS A 314 3.38 -34.83 -17.50
C HIS A 314 2.68 -33.67 -16.74
N GLU A 315 2.87 -33.62 -15.43
CA GLU A 315 2.39 -32.54 -14.56
C GLU A 315 3.46 -31.45 -14.49
N LEU A 316 3.04 -30.20 -14.64
CA LEU A 316 3.91 -29.04 -14.44
C LEU A 316 4.39 -29.02 -12.99
N GLN A 317 5.71 -29.15 -12.79
CA GLN A 317 6.37 -29.02 -11.50
C GLN A 317 7.16 -27.71 -11.46
N GLY A 318 7.32 -27.14 -10.27
CA GLY A 318 8.06 -25.89 -10.08
C GLY A 318 7.90 -25.36 -8.66
N LEU A 319 8.66 -24.31 -8.35
CA LEU A 319 8.48 -23.56 -7.10
C LEU A 319 7.15 -22.84 -7.14
N LYS A 320 6.31 -23.03 -6.14
CA LYS A 320 4.94 -22.52 -6.13
C LYS A 320 4.72 -21.58 -4.94
N TYR A 321 4.39 -20.32 -5.23
CA TYR A 321 3.70 -19.43 -4.31
C TYR A 321 2.25 -19.90 -4.21
N GLN A 322 1.85 -20.39 -3.03
CA GLN A 322 0.51 -20.93 -2.85
C GLN A 322 -0.55 -19.82 -2.78
N ILE A 323 -1.66 -20.01 -3.48
CA ILE A 323 -2.86 -19.17 -3.43
C ILE A 323 -4.04 -20.07 -3.06
N VAL A 324 -4.70 -19.82 -1.93
CA VAL A 324 -5.79 -20.67 -1.45
C VAL A 324 -6.70 -19.88 -0.51
N ASP A 325 -7.95 -20.28 -0.40
CA ASP A 325 -8.80 -19.80 0.67
C ASP A 325 -8.47 -20.50 2.00
N ASP A 326 -7.50 -19.95 2.74
CA ASP A 326 -7.06 -20.44 4.05
C ASP A 326 -8.21 -20.72 5.03
N THR A 327 -9.35 -20.03 4.87
CA THR A 327 -10.48 -20.14 5.80
C THR A 327 -11.31 -21.39 5.56
N TYR A 328 -11.59 -21.72 4.31
CA TYR A 328 -12.59 -22.73 3.96
C TYR A 328 -12.06 -23.90 3.13
N HIS A 329 -10.84 -23.82 2.59
CA HIS A 329 -10.28 -24.91 1.81
C HIS A 329 -9.94 -26.11 2.73
N PRO A 330 -10.43 -27.33 2.47
CA PRO A 330 -10.17 -28.49 3.33
C PRO A 330 -8.67 -28.75 3.55
N ASP A 331 -7.87 -28.56 2.50
CA ASP A 331 -6.44 -28.84 2.51
C ASP A 331 -5.59 -27.74 3.19
N SER A 332 -6.15 -26.56 3.51
CA SER A 332 -5.44 -25.54 4.31
C SER A 332 -5.47 -25.85 5.82
N HIS A 333 -6.32 -26.80 6.23
CA HIS A 333 -6.52 -27.25 7.61
C HIS A 333 -6.02 -28.67 7.88
N PHE A 334 -5.63 -29.41 6.84
CA PHE A 334 -5.16 -30.79 6.95
C PHE A 334 -3.71 -30.85 7.44
N ASP A 335 -3.45 -31.78 8.37
CA ASP A 335 -2.19 -32.24 8.97
C ASP A 335 -1.00 -31.24 8.96
N LYS A 336 -0.42 -30.95 10.14
CA LYS A 336 0.70 -29.99 10.38
C LYS A 336 2.01 -30.28 9.60
N LYS A 337 2.00 -31.24 8.68
CA LYS A 337 3.11 -31.70 7.86
C LYS A 337 3.11 -31.15 6.44
N ARG A 338 2.00 -30.58 5.93
CA ARG A 338 1.93 -30.01 4.57
C ARG A 338 1.78 -28.49 4.65
N TYR A 339 2.72 -27.76 4.03
CA TYR A 339 2.65 -26.29 3.95
C TYR A 339 1.78 -25.90 2.75
N ASN A 340 0.53 -25.52 3.02
CA ASN A 340 -0.48 -25.24 2.01
C ASN A 340 -1.38 -24.04 2.37
N LYS A 341 -0.78 -22.97 2.86
CA LYS A 341 -1.45 -21.69 3.12
C LYS A 341 -1.01 -20.62 2.15
N VAL A 342 -1.77 -19.53 2.05
CA VAL A 342 -1.43 -18.41 1.17
C VAL A 342 0.01 -17.93 1.43
N GLY A 343 0.79 -17.83 0.34
CA GLY A 343 2.14 -17.32 0.37
C GLY A 343 3.22 -18.31 0.83
N ASP A 344 2.84 -19.50 1.30
CA ASP A 344 3.78 -20.59 1.51
C ASP A 344 4.54 -20.87 0.21
N LEU A 345 5.81 -21.26 0.33
CA LEU A 345 6.44 -22.06 -0.71
C LEU A 345 5.89 -23.47 -0.55
N PHE A 346 4.93 -23.81 -1.42
CA PHE A 346 4.09 -25.00 -1.29
C PHE A 346 4.90 -26.26 -0.94
N ASP A 347 4.49 -26.93 0.14
CA ASP A 347 5.08 -28.14 0.70
C ASP A 347 6.55 -28.05 1.17
N LEU A 348 7.18 -26.87 1.10
CA LEU A 348 8.60 -26.68 1.41
C LEU A 348 8.83 -25.73 2.60
N ILE A 349 8.31 -24.50 2.55
CA ILE A 349 8.61 -23.46 3.55
C ILE A 349 7.32 -22.67 3.87
N PRO A 350 6.91 -22.56 5.14
CA PRO A 350 5.72 -21.81 5.52
C PRO A 350 5.99 -20.29 5.52
N ALA A 351 5.00 -19.52 5.09
CA ALA A 351 4.97 -18.07 5.18
C ALA A 351 4.86 -17.60 6.64
N LYS A 352 5.59 -16.53 6.97
CA LYS A 352 5.61 -15.86 8.27
C LYS A 352 5.85 -14.37 8.08
N ASN A 353 5.21 -13.52 8.86
CA ASN A 353 5.48 -12.09 8.79
C ASN A 353 6.95 -11.76 9.19
N LEU A 354 7.76 -11.28 8.24
CA LEU A 354 9.19 -10.98 8.45
C LEU A 354 9.49 -9.48 8.62
N THR A 355 8.58 -8.59 8.20
CA THR A 355 8.77 -7.13 8.26
C THR A 355 7.98 -6.45 9.37
N GLU A 356 7.01 -7.14 9.99
CA GLU A 356 6.20 -6.62 11.09
C GLU A 356 6.30 -7.58 12.29
N SER A 357 7.47 -7.62 12.93
CA SER A 357 7.83 -8.60 13.97
C SER A 357 6.85 -8.73 15.15
N ASN A 358 5.99 -7.74 15.38
CA ASN A 358 4.99 -7.74 16.45
C ASN A 358 3.60 -8.25 15.99
N ILE A 359 3.46 -8.63 14.73
CA ILE A 359 2.22 -9.12 14.11
C ILE A 359 2.50 -10.50 13.56
N ALA A 360 1.94 -11.53 14.21
CA ALA A 360 2.13 -12.92 13.77
C ALA A 360 1.41 -13.23 12.44
N ASP A 361 0.35 -12.49 12.14
CA ASP A 361 -0.49 -12.72 10.98
C ASP A 361 0.13 -12.16 9.70
N ILE A 362 0.02 -12.92 8.61
CA ILE A 362 0.28 -12.43 7.26
C ILE A 362 -0.99 -11.72 6.82
N ARG A 363 -0.92 -10.52 6.23
CA ARG A 363 -2.09 -9.64 6.02
C ARG A 363 -3.04 -10.12 4.91
N TYR A 364 -3.44 -11.37 4.91
CA TYR A 364 -4.34 -11.95 3.93
C TYR A 364 -5.78 -11.48 4.17
N LYS A 365 -6.43 -11.00 3.10
CA LYS A 365 -7.82 -10.56 3.12
C LYS A 365 -8.66 -11.53 2.29
N SER A 366 -9.21 -12.57 2.93
CA SER A 366 -10.05 -13.56 2.25
C SER A 366 -11.25 -12.90 1.55
N GLY A 367 -11.55 -13.34 0.32
CA GLY A 367 -12.61 -12.79 -0.53
C GLY A 367 -12.34 -11.40 -1.12
N GLN A 368 -11.17 -10.80 -0.87
CA GLN A 368 -10.74 -9.53 -1.44
C GLN A 368 -9.52 -9.72 -2.35
N TYR A 369 -9.18 -8.69 -3.12
CA TYR A 369 -7.90 -8.67 -3.83
C TYR A 369 -6.74 -8.53 -2.84
N ASN A 370 -5.68 -9.30 -3.08
CA ASN A 370 -4.42 -9.31 -2.37
C ASN A 370 -3.28 -9.24 -3.38
N ARG A 371 -2.16 -8.62 -3.02
CA ARG A 371 -0.99 -8.52 -3.88
C ARG A 371 0.07 -9.54 -3.49
N ALA A 372 0.42 -10.43 -4.42
CA ALA A 372 1.65 -11.22 -4.32
C ALA A 372 2.79 -10.44 -4.99
N ARG A 373 3.99 -10.47 -4.39
CA ARG A 373 5.25 -10.17 -5.09
C ARG A 373 6.24 -11.29 -4.88
N ILE A 374 6.92 -11.69 -5.95
CA ILE A 374 8.00 -12.67 -5.95
C ILE A 374 9.22 -11.95 -6.48
N LYS A 375 10.28 -11.90 -5.68
CA LYS A 375 11.55 -11.27 -6.06
C LYS A 375 12.64 -12.32 -6.08
N VAL A 376 13.35 -12.41 -7.20
CA VAL A 376 14.50 -13.29 -7.39
C VAL A 376 15.72 -12.41 -7.72
N THR A 377 16.79 -12.53 -6.95
CA THR A 377 18.04 -11.80 -7.18
C THR A 377 19.21 -12.67 -6.79
N ASP A 378 20.04 -13.06 -7.76
CA ASP A 378 21.20 -13.94 -7.58
C ASP A 378 20.86 -15.22 -6.78
N GLY A 379 19.75 -15.88 -7.16
CA GLY A 379 19.28 -17.11 -6.52
C GLY A 379 18.65 -16.94 -5.14
N LYS A 380 18.60 -15.72 -4.59
CA LYS A 380 17.80 -15.40 -3.40
C LYS A 380 16.37 -15.10 -3.81
N VAL A 381 15.42 -15.70 -3.11
CA VAL A 381 13.99 -15.56 -3.40
C VAL A 381 13.27 -14.99 -2.19
N GLU A 382 12.42 -14.00 -2.43
CA GLU A 382 11.51 -13.42 -1.45
C GLU A 382 10.06 -13.56 -1.91
N HIS A 383 9.16 -13.92 -0.99
CA HIS A 383 7.72 -13.74 -1.18
C HIS A 383 7.21 -12.58 -0.36
N TRP A 384 6.32 -11.79 -0.96
CA TRP A 384 5.63 -10.70 -0.30
C TRP A 384 4.13 -10.83 -0.50
N LEU A 385 3.36 -10.50 0.54
CA LEU A 385 1.90 -10.45 0.52
C LEU A 385 1.43 -9.10 1.07
N ASN A 386 0.71 -8.32 0.26
CA ASN A 386 0.22 -6.98 0.63
C ASN A 386 1.34 -6.10 1.24
N ASP A 387 2.49 -6.08 0.55
CA ASP A 387 3.70 -5.32 0.88
C ASP A 387 4.39 -5.70 2.21
N ILE A 388 4.07 -6.89 2.74
CA ILE A 388 4.74 -7.51 3.87
C ILE A 388 5.62 -8.64 3.35
N LYS A 389 6.91 -8.66 3.69
CA LYS A 389 7.77 -9.80 3.37
C LYS A 389 7.33 -10.98 4.23
N ILE A 390 7.00 -12.09 3.59
CA ILE A 390 6.45 -13.27 4.26
C ILE A 390 7.34 -14.51 4.16
N LEU A 391 8.34 -14.51 3.29
CA LEU A 391 9.23 -15.65 3.09
C LEU A 391 10.53 -15.16 2.45
N GLU A 392 11.66 -15.75 2.84
CA GLU A 392 12.96 -15.53 2.20
C GLU A 392 13.77 -16.84 2.23
N TYR A 393 14.41 -17.20 1.12
CA TYR A 393 15.28 -18.38 1.03
C TYR A 393 16.31 -18.24 -0.10
N ASP A 394 17.31 -19.11 -0.10
CA ASP A 394 18.37 -19.16 -1.11
C ASP A 394 18.32 -20.52 -1.81
N LEU A 395 18.11 -20.50 -3.14
CA LEU A 395 18.01 -21.66 -4.01
C LEU A 395 19.26 -22.54 -3.97
N ARG A 396 20.42 -21.95 -3.71
CA ARG A 396 21.72 -22.62 -3.71
C ARG A 396 22.11 -23.13 -2.33
N SER A 397 21.36 -22.75 -1.30
CA SER A 397 21.67 -23.14 0.08
C SER A 397 21.57 -24.66 0.29
N PRO A 398 22.47 -25.26 1.11
CA PRO A 398 22.38 -26.67 1.47
C PRO A 398 21.04 -27.04 2.15
N ILE A 399 20.45 -26.09 2.88
CA ILE A 399 19.17 -26.27 3.55
C ILE A 399 18.06 -26.45 2.50
N PHE A 400 18.01 -25.58 1.50
CA PHE A 400 17.00 -25.67 0.45
C PHE A 400 17.11 -26.95 -0.38
N LYS A 401 18.35 -27.32 -0.78
CA LYS A 401 18.61 -28.60 -1.45
C LYS A 401 18.13 -29.80 -0.63
N SER A 402 18.32 -29.77 0.69
CA SER A 402 17.84 -30.82 1.58
C SER A 402 16.30 -30.89 1.65
N LEU A 403 15.62 -29.74 1.62
CA LEU A 403 14.16 -29.68 1.58
C LEU A 403 13.60 -30.30 0.30
N LEU A 404 14.17 -29.96 -0.86
CA LEU A 404 13.77 -30.52 -2.17
C LEU A 404 13.90 -32.04 -2.21
N LEU A 405 15.03 -32.58 -1.73
CA LEU A 405 15.27 -34.02 -1.68
C LEU A 405 14.26 -34.74 -0.79
N LYS A 406 13.87 -34.12 0.33
CA LYS A 406 12.85 -34.65 1.24
C LYS A 406 11.45 -34.60 0.64
N ALA A 407 11.13 -33.55 -0.11
CA ALA A 407 9.85 -33.38 -0.80
C ALA A 407 9.73 -34.18 -2.11
N GLY A 408 10.80 -34.85 -2.54
CA GLY A 408 10.77 -35.77 -3.68
C GLY A 408 11.10 -35.15 -5.04
N TYR A 409 11.65 -33.93 -5.08
CA TYR A 409 12.07 -33.23 -6.32
C TYR A 409 13.38 -33.77 -6.93
N LYS A 410 13.69 -35.06 -6.74
CA LYS A 410 15.06 -35.61 -6.90
C LYS A 410 15.63 -35.52 -8.33
N ASP A 411 14.83 -35.87 -9.34
CA ASP A 411 15.35 -36.10 -10.70
C ASP A 411 14.87 -35.05 -11.72
N HIS A 412 13.70 -34.45 -11.49
CA HIS A 412 13.08 -33.47 -12.37
C HIS A 412 12.37 -32.40 -11.55
N PRO A 413 13.10 -31.41 -10.97
CA PRO A 413 12.49 -30.45 -10.07
C PRO A 413 11.45 -29.55 -10.76
N GLY A 414 11.48 -29.48 -12.11
CA GLY A 414 10.58 -28.64 -12.89
C GLY A 414 10.96 -27.15 -12.87
N PHE A 415 12.10 -26.80 -12.29
CA PHE A 415 12.65 -25.45 -12.27
C PHE A 415 14.17 -25.46 -12.40
N ASP A 416 14.73 -24.36 -12.90
CA ASP A 416 16.18 -24.15 -12.98
C ASP A 416 16.67 -23.35 -11.76
N GLN A 417 17.64 -23.91 -11.02
CA GLN A 417 18.23 -23.25 -9.85
C GLN A 417 19.29 -22.21 -10.21
N ASP A 418 19.88 -22.31 -11.40
CA ASP A 418 21.02 -21.51 -11.85
C ASP A 418 20.75 -20.77 -13.16
N GLY A 419 19.53 -20.87 -13.70
CA GLY A 419 19.14 -20.30 -14.98
C GLY A 419 17.81 -19.56 -14.95
N SER A 420 17.24 -19.37 -16.14
CA SER A 420 15.96 -18.70 -16.34
C SER A 420 14.82 -19.71 -16.39
N GLY A 421 13.61 -19.28 -16.06
CA GLY A 421 12.40 -20.07 -16.28
C GLY A 421 11.16 -19.21 -16.42
N HIS A 422 10.05 -19.86 -16.74
CA HIS A 422 8.77 -19.20 -16.94
C HIS A 422 8.09 -18.86 -15.61
N ILE A 423 7.22 -17.85 -15.67
CA ILE A 423 6.19 -17.61 -14.67
C ILE A 423 4.92 -18.32 -15.15
N VAL A 424 4.24 -19.01 -14.24
CA VAL A 424 3.04 -19.77 -14.56
C VAL A 424 1.94 -19.47 -13.56
N LEU A 425 0.80 -19.01 -14.07
CA LEU A 425 -0.42 -18.86 -13.30
C LEU A 425 -1.23 -20.16 -13.42
N GLN A 426 -1.48 -20.84 -12.30
CA GLN A 426 -2.40 -21.99 -12.26
C GLN A 426 -3.85 -21.48 -12.21
N ALA A 427 -4.33 -20.91 -13.31
CA ALA A 427 -5.63 -20.31 -13.39
C ALA A 427 -6.73 -21.37 -13.19
N SER A 428 -7.62 -21.13 -12.24
CA SER A 428 -8.68 -22.06 -11.84
C SER A 428 -10.00 -21.30 -11.65
N GLN A 429 -11.10 -22.04 -11.65
CA GLN A 429 -12.40 -21.45 -11.34
C GLN A 429 -12.37 -20.80 -9.94
N GLY A 430 -12.94 -19.61 -9.82
CA GLY A 430 -13.03 -18.89 -8.55
C GLY A 430 -11.73 -18.20 -8.12
N VAL A 431 -10.73 -18.07 -9.00
CA VAL A 431 -9.55 -17.24 -8.77
C VAL A 431 -9.42 -16.21 -9.90
N LEU A 432 -9.22 -14.94 -9.52
CA LEU A 432 -9.06 -13.82 -10.43
C LEU A 432 -7.66 -13.25 -10.27
N PHE A 433 -6.99 -12.91 -11.37
CA PHE A 433 -5.73 -12.16 -11.37
C PHE A 433 -5.85 -10.85 -12.14
N LYS A 434 -5.14 -9.81 -11.71
CA LYS A 434 -4.95 -8.54 -12.42
C LYS A 434 -3.62 -7.91 -12.03
N ASN A 435 -3.26 -6.77 -12.63
CA ASN A 435 -2.08 -5.98 -12.26
C ASN A 435 -0.78 -6.82 -12.34
N MET A 436 -0.67 -7.67 -13.35
CA MET A 436 0.50 -8.51 -13.58
C MET A 436 1.63 -7.63 -14.11
N LYS A 437 2.60 -7.33 -13.25
CA LYS A 437 3.74 -6.47 -13.54
C LYS A 437 5.02 -7.25 -13.35
N ILE A 438 6.02 -6.99 -14.19
CA ILE A 438 7.35 -7.56 -14.04
C ILE A 438 8.43 -6.52 -14.25
N ARG A 439 9.54 -6.68 -13.55
CA ARG A 439 10.78 -5.95 -13.80
C ARG A 439 11.94 -6.92 -13.75
N GLN A 440 12.79 -6.92 -14.77
CA GLN A 440 14.06 -7.65 -14.74
C GLN A 440 15.07 -6.86 -13.89
N LEU A 441 15.88 -7.56 -13.08
CA LEU A 441 16.77 -6.94 -12.07
C LEU A 441 18.25 -6.98 -12.45
#